data_AF-A0A7V6MUG6-F1
#
_entry.id   AF-A0A7V6MUG6-F1
#
_cell.length_a   1.000
_cell.length_b   1.000
_cell.length_c   1.000
_cell.angle_alpha   90.00
_cell.angle_beta   90.00
_cell.angle_gamma   90.00
#
_symmetry.space_group_name_H-M   'P 1'
#
loop_
_entity.id
_entity.type
_entity.pdbx_description
1 polymer ?
#
loop_
_entity_poly.entity_id
_entity_poly.type
_entity_poly.pdbx_seq_one_letter_code
_entity_poly.pdbx_strand_id
1 'polypeptide(L)' 'MHDRIEKGQVKVYIDGEEIPLVPFVNNIIADTVKGIVSNLRGYKKDGEIVIKISPGS' A
#
# COMPACT_ATOMS: atom_id res chain seq x y z
N MET A 1 -6.95 -11.30 24.86
CA MET A 1 -6.58 -10.17 23.99
C MET A 1 -6.60 -10.71 22.57
N HIS A 2 -7.79 -10.72 21.95
CA HIS A 2 -7.99 -11.22 20.59
C HIS A 2 -8.00 -10.03 19.61
N ASP A 3 -7.72 -10.37 18.35
CA ASP A 3 -7.67 -9.53 17.15
C ASP A 3 -6.32 -8.86 16.84
N ARG A 4 -5.34 -9.71 16.47
CA ARG A 4 -4.37 -9.37 15.43
C ARG A 4 -5.15 -9.13 14.13
N ILE A 5 -5.57 -7.89 13.90
CA ILE A 5 -5.97 -7.47 12.56
C ILE A 5 -4.71 -7.55 11.71
N GLU A 6 -4.64 -8.53 10.81
CA GLU A 6 -3.66 -8.59 9.72
C GLU A 6 -3.87 -7.35 8.84
N LYS A 7 -3.32 -6.21 9.26
CA LYS A 7 -3.30 -4.99 8.47
C LYS A 7 -2.55 -5.32 7.18
N GLY A 8 -3.20 -5.09 6.04
CA GLY A 8 -2.63 -5.33 4.72
C GLY A 8 -1.17 -4.91 4.66
N GLN A 9 -0.31 -5.84 4.27
CA GLN A 9 1.13 -5.62 4.17
C GLN A 9 1.39 -4.78 2.91
N VAL A 10 1.81 -3.53 3.11
CA VAL A 10 2.36 -2.74 2.02
C VAL A 10 3.74 -3.30 1.72
N LYS A 11 3.98 -3.63 0.45
CA LYS A 11 5.31 -3.96 -0.05
C LYS A 11 5.82 -2.79 -0.89
N VAL A 12 6.98 -2.28 -0.54
CA VAL A 12 7.67 -1.23 -1.32
C VAL A 12 8.91 -1.85 -1.92
N TYR A 13 9.11 -1.62 -3.21
CA TYR A 13 10.30 -2.07 -3.92
C TYR A 13 11.06 -0.87 -4.47
N ILE A 14 12.38 -0.84 -4.28
CA ILE A 14 13.30 0.13 -4.89
C ILE A 14 14.31 -0.68 -5.69
N ASP A 15 14.41 -0.40 -6.99
CA ASP A 15 15.29 -1.14 -7.92
C ASP A 15 15.11 -2.67 -7.87
N GLY A 16 13.88 -3.13 -7.58
CA GLY A 16 13.54 -4.55 -7.47
C GLY A 16 13.76 -5.16 -6.08
N GLU A 17 14.37 -4.43 -5.15
CA GLU A 17 14.58 -4.89 -3.77
C GLU A 17 13.43 -4.49 -2.86
N GLU A 18 12.88 -5.46 -2.10
CA GLU A 18 11.82 -5.20 -1.10
C GLU A 18 12.40 -4.46 0.11
N ILE A 19 11.85 -3.28 0.42
CA ILE A 19 12.27 -2.45 1.53
C ILE A 19 11.41 -2.76 2.77
N PRO A 20 12.01 -3.21 3.88
CA PRO A 20 11.26 -3.50 5.10
C PRO A 20 10.67 -2.21 5.68
N LEU A 21 9.37 -2.24 5.96
CA LEU A 21 8.65 -1.12 6.54
C LEU A 21 8.42 -1.31 8.04
N VAL A 22 8.63 -0.25 8.82
CA VAL A 22 8.16 -0.20 10.20
C VAL A 22 6.63 -0.03 10.25
N PRO A 23 5.95 -0.47 11.32
CA PRO A 23 4.49 -0.45 11.38
C PRO A 23 3.83 0.91 11.12
N PHE A 24 4.47 1.99 11.56
CA PHE A 24 3.99 3.35 11.33
C PHE A 24 3.95 3.71 9.83
N VAL A 25 5.05 3.45 9.11
CA VAL A 25 5.16 3.75 7.67
C VAL A 25 4.21 2.87 6.85
N ASN A 26 4.08 1.59 7.20
CA ASN A 26 3.12 0.69 6.57
C ASN A 26 1.68 1.25 6.61
N ASN A 27 1.25 1.74 7.78
CA ASN A 27 -0.10 2.29 7.94
C ASN A 27 -0.28 3.59 7.14
N ILE A 28 0.69 4.51 7.20
CA ILE A 28 0.60 5.79 6.46
C ILE A 28 0.47 5.55 4.96
N ILE A 29 1.30 4.67 4.39
CA ILE A 29 1.23 4.38 2.95
C ILE A 29 -0.10 3.72 2.61
N ALA A 30 -0.54 2.71 3.38
CA ALA A 30 -1.78 2.01 3.13
C ALA A 30 -2.99 2.96 3.14
N ASP A 31 -3.11 3.81 4.16
CA ASP A 31 -4.25 4.71 4.33
C ASP A 31 -4.25 5.82 3.27
N THR A 32 -3.07 6.36 2.95
CA THR A 32 -2.92 7.39 1.90
C THR A 32 -3.29 6.84 0.53
N VAL A 33 -2.72 5.68 0.16
CA VAL A 33 -2.99 5.04 -1.13
C VAL A 33 -4.47 4.69 -1.26
N LYS A 34 -5.07 4.06 -0.23
CA LYS A 34 -6.51 3.77 -0.22
C LYS A 34 -7.36 5.03 -0.39
N GLY A 35 -7.02 6.10 0.33
CA GLY A 35 -7.71 7.39 0.22
C GLY A 35 -7.69 7.92 -1.22
N ILE A 36 -6.52 7.91 -1.86
CA ILE A 36 -6.34 8.36 -3.25
C ILE A 36 -7.15 7.50 -4.22
N VAL A 37 -6.99 6.17 -4.17
CA VAL A 37 -7.58 5.29 -5.18
C VAL A 37 -9.06 5.02 -4.98
N SER A 38 -9.61 5.24 -3.79
CA SER A 38 -11.03 5.02 -3.49
C SER A 38 -11.98 5.85 -4.35
N ASN A 39 -11.50 6.98 -4.88
CA ASN A 39 -12.27 7.87 -5.75
C ASN A 39 -12.13 7.51 -7.24
N LEU A 40 -11.31 6.53 -7.60
CA LEU A 40 -11.09 6.13 -8.98
C LEU A 40 -12.18 5.18 -9.48
N ARG A 41 -12.61 5.36 -10.73
CA ARG A 41 -13.51 4.42 -11.39
C ARG A 41 -12.85 3.04 -11.47
N GLY A 42 -13.59 2.01 -11.08
CA GLY A 42 -13.11 0.63 -11.07
C GLY A 42 -12.44 0.20 -9.77
N TYR A 43 -12.37 1.06 -8.75
CA TYR A 43 -11.98 0.66 -7.41
C TYR A 43 -12.88 -0.49 -6.91
N LYS A 44 -12.24 -1.52 -6.36
CA LYS A 44 -12.91 -2.63 -5.69
C LYS A 44 -12.50 -2.60 -4.23
N LYS A 45 -13.49 -2.58 -3.34
CA LYS A 45 -13.26 -2.78 -1.91
C LYS A 45 -12.52 -4.11 -1.73
N ASP A 46 -11.43 -4.08 -0.98
CA ASP A 46 -10.55 -5.23 -0.70
C ASP A 46 -9.80 -5.81 -1.93
N GLY A 47 -9.79 -5.09 -3.06
CA GLY A 47 -8.97 -5.44 -4.22
C GLY A 47 -7.48 -5.14 -3.99
N GLU A 48 -6.61 -5.89 -4.67
CA GLU A 48 -5.18 -5.58 -4.70
C GLU A 48 -4.94 -4.25 -5.43
N ILE A 49 -4.14 -3.39 -4.81
CA ILE A 49 -3.73 -2.09 -5.38
C ILE A 49 -2.24 -2.18 -5.72
N VAL A 50 -1.92 -2.07 -7.00
CA VAL A 50 -0.53 -2.01 -7.48
C VAL A 50 -0.26 -0.63 -8.06
N ILE A 51 0.69 0.10 -7.46
CA ILE A 51 1.16 1.40 -7.97
C ILE A 51 2.60 1.23 -8.43
N LYS A 52 2.90 1.67 -9.65
CA LYS A 52 4.25 1.71 -10.20
C LYS A 52 4.61 3.15 -10.53
N ILE A 53 5.73 3.63 -10.01
CA ILE A 53 6.28 4.94 -10.31
C ILE A 53 7.56 4.69 -11.09
N SER A 54 7.63 5.21 -12.32
CA SER A 54 8.85 5.13 -13.13
C SER A 54 9.68 6.39 -12.92
N PRO A 55 11.02 6.32 -12.97
CA PRO A 55 11.87 7.51 -13.01
C PRO A 55 11.40 8.43 -14.15
N GLY A 56 11.20 9.71 -13.86
CA GLY A 56 10.94 10.70 -14.90
C GLY A 56 12.15 10.81 -15.83
N SER A 57 11.90 10.85 -17.13
CA SER A 57 12.92 11.09 -18.16
C SER A 57 13.34 12.56 -18.20
#